data_AF-A0A537E9S8-F1
#
_entry.id   AF-A0A537E9S8-F1
#
_cell.length_a   1.000
_cell.length_b   1.000
_cell.length_c   1.000
_cell.angle_alpha   90.00
_cell.angle_beta   90.00
_cell.angle_gamma   90.00
#
_symmetry.space_group_name_H-M   'P 1'
#
loop_
_entity.id
_entity.type
_entity.pdbx_description
1 polymer ?
#
loop_
_entity_poly.entity_id
_entity_poly.type
_entity_poly.pdbx_seq_one_letter_code
_entity_poly.pdbx_strand_id
1 'polypeptide(L)'
;MSMEIIGAIVLLTVFRLAWILKRPVHKDITFYILPGLSNLRKILRYDPDFSYVPYGLIWYVINVPIVRAVRYSGRLWITVLALIDIVFLWYANEFLGLAIFLAYILIGTFQLLRAPWNASINWLIILTPVSWIFLLLAPIAKFPVGLPVQVWRYTERAVGHQHNYIYFGLLGTLWLIVFNHLYFLPAMENVIVVGLGIAWGFIFGYTYLERRAKRQKSTTKPST
;
A
#
# COMPACT_ATOMS: atom_id res chain seq x y z
N MET A 1 -15.81 7.94 -19.18
CA MET A 1 -16.26 7.10 -18.04
C MET A 1 -17.78 6.87 -18.02
N SER A 2 -18.25 5.62 -17.85
CA SER A 2 -19.69 5.29 -17.76
C SER A 2 -20.27 5.51 -16.36
N MET A 3 -21.60 5.65 -16.26
CA MET A 3 -22.30 5.79 -14.97
C MET A 3 -22.08 4.60 -14.03
N GLU A 4 -21.87 3.40 -14.59
CA GLU A 4 -21.56 2.19 -13.84
C GLU A 4 -20.21 2.29 -13.11
N ILE A 5 -19.19 2.82 -13.78
CA ILE A 5 -17.84 3.01 -13.19
C ILE A 5 -17.89 4.09 -12.10
N ILE A 6 -18.63 5.18 -12.33
CA ILE A 6 -18.84 6.22 -11.31
C ILE A 6 -19.52 5.61 -10.08
N GLY A 7 -20.60 4.86 -10.29
CA GLY A 7 -21.33 4.17 -9.22
C GLY A 7 -20.42 3.19 -8.45
N ALA A 8 -19.58 2.43 -9.16
CA ALA A 8 -18.62 1.51 -8.55
C ALA A 8 -17.58 2.24 -7.68
N ILE A 9 -17.01 3.34 -8.16
CA ILE A 9 -16.05 4.16 -7.38
C ILE A 9 -16.73 4.73 -6.14
N VAL A 10 -17.95 5.25 -6.26
CA VAL A 10 -18.71 5.80 -5.13
C VAL A 10 -19.01 4.71 -4.10
N LEU A 11 -19.57 3.57 -4.52
CA LEU A 11 -19.88 2.46 -3.61
C LEU A 11 -18.63 1.91 -2.92
N LEU A 12 -17.53 1.74 -3.66
CA LEU A 12 -16.26 1.30 -3.11
C LEU A 12 -15.71 2.29 -2.07
N THR A 13 -15.79 3.59 -2.36
CA THR A 13 -15.34 4.65 -1.45
C THR A 13 -16.18 4.65 -0.18
N VAL A 14 -17.51 4.60 -0.30
CA VAL A 14 -18.42 4.52 0.86
C VAL A 14 -18.11 3.29 1.71
N PHE A 15 -17.90 2.13 1.07
CA PHE A 15 -17.49 0.90 1.76
C PHE A 15 -16.18 1.08 2.51
N ARG A 16 -15.14 1.61 1.86
CA ARG A 16 -13.82 1.86 2.48
C ARG A 16 -13.94 2.81 3.67
N LEU A 17 -14.66 3.92 3.52
CA LEU A 17 -14.90 4.89 4.60
C LEU A 17 -15.64 4.25 5.78
N ALA A 18 -16.72 3.51 5.52
CA ALA A 18 -17.46 2.80 6.56
C ALA A 18 -16.58 1.77 7.29
N TRP A 19 -15.71 1.07 6.57
CA TRP A 19 -14.75 0.14 7.15
C TRP A 19 -13.74 0.84 8.06
N ILE A 20 -13.12 1.93 7.58
CA ILE A 20 -12.15 2.73 8.33
C ILE A 20 -12.79 3.28 9.61
N LEU A 21 -14.04 3.74 9.54
CA LEU A 21 -14.77 4.26 10.69
C LEU A 21 -15.11 3.16 11.71
N LYS A 22 -15.44 1.94 11.28
CA LYS A 22 -15.82 0.85 12.20
C LYS A 22 -14.64 0.09 12.81
N ARG A 23 -13.46 0.10 12.18
CA ARG A 23 -12.31 -0.69 12.62
C ARG A 23 -11.31 0.13 13.44
N PRO A 24 -10.55 -0.50 14.36
CA PRO A 24 -9.44 0.16 15.02
C PRO A 24 -8.33 0.47 14.01
N VAL A 25 -7.61 1.56 14.26
CA VAL A 25 -6.39 1.91 13.52
C VAL A 25 -5.36 0.81 13.73
N HIS A 26 -4.67 0.39 12.67
CA HIS A 26 -3.64 -0.64 12.80
C HIS A 26 -2.51 -0.17 13.72
N LYS A 27 -2.05 -1.07 14.60
CA LYS A 27 -0.98 -0.78 15.57
C LYS A 27 0.25 -0.20 14.88
N ASP A 28 0.60 -0.70 13.71
CA ASP A 28 1.76 -0.23 12.95
C ASP A 28 1.70 1.26 12.63
N ILE A 29 0.50 1.80 12.40
CA ILE A 29 0.30 3.21 12.11
C ILE A 29 0.63 4.05 13.34
N THR A 30 0.11 3.66 14.50
CA THR A 30 0.29 4.38 15.75
C THR A 30 1.72 4.28 16.27
N PHE A 31 2.35 3.10 16.18
CA PHE A 31 3.65 2.84 16.79
C PHE A 31 4.84 3.11 15.86
N TYR A 32 4.69 2.98 14.54
CA TYR A 32 5.82 3.11 13.61
C TYR A 32 5.63 4.24 12.59
N ILE A 33 4.45 4.34 11.96
CA ILE A 33 4.26 5.28 10.86
C ILE A 33 4.12 6.72 11.32
N LEU A 34 3.20 7.01 12.25
CA LEU A 34 2.97 8.38 12.74
C LEU A 34 4.20 8.97 13.47
N PRO A 35 4.90 8.22 14.35
CA PRO A 35 6.13 8.72 14.96
C PRO A 35 7.24 8.99 13.95
N GLY A 36 7.36 8.16 12.90
CA GLY A 36 8.31 8.38 11.81
C GLY A 36 7.98 9.65 11.00
N LEU A 37 6.70 9.91 10.74
CA LEU A 37 6.25 11.10 10.01
C LEU A 37 6.44 12.40 10.81
N SER A 38 6.20 12.38 12.13
CA SER A 38 6.32 13.58 12.98
C SER A 38 7.77 13.98 13.28
N ASN A 39 8.68 13.02 13.29
CA ASN A 39 10.08 13.24 13.65
C ASN A 39 11.06 13.29 12.46
N LEU A 40 10.57 13.33 11.22
CA LEU A 40 11.42 13.30 10.02
C LEU A 40 12.57 14.32 10.05
N ARG A 41 12.33 15.55 10.53
CA ARG A 41 13.37 16.58 10.61
C ARG A 41 14.46 16.25 11.63
N LYS A 42 14.12 15.56 12.72
CA LYS A 42 15.08 15.09 13.73
C LYS A 42 15.88 13.90 13.21
N ILE A 43 15.20 12.96 12.55
CA ILE A 43 15.79 11.79 11.88
C ILE A 43 16.84 12.23 10.86
N LEU A 44 16.53 13.21 10.02
CA LEU A 44 17.45 13.70 9.00
C LEU A 44 18.64 14.50 9.55
N ARG A 45 18.54 15.02 10.78
CA ARG A 45 19.47 16.03 11.29
C ARG A 45 20.36 15.55 12.42
N TYR A 46 19.91 14.63 13.27
CA TYR A 46 20.56 14.42 14.57
C TYR A 46 20.63 12.99 15.09
N ASP A 47 19.98 12.00 14.48
CA ASP A 47 19.82 10.72 15.16
C ASP A 47 20.17 9.52 14.28
N PRO A 48 21.46 9.11 14.26
CA PRO A 48 21.88 7.86 13.65
C PRO A 48 21.35 6.62 14.39
N ASP A 49 20.86 6.73 15.63
CA ASP A 49 20.27 5.62 16.40
C ASP A 49 18.75 5.48 16.19
N PHE A 50 18.13 6.36 15.40
CA PHE A 50 16.70 6.33 15.11
C PHE A 50 16.35 5.19 14.15
N SER A 51 15.97 4.05 14.73
CA SER A 51 15.75 2.76 14.06
C SER A 51 14.42 2.62 13.31
N TYR A 52 13.76 3.72 12.97
CA TYR A 52 12.34 3.72 12.54
C TYR A 52 12.08 4.43 11.20
N VAL A 53 12.98 4.29 10.21
CA VAL A 53 12.73 4.84 8.86
C VAL A 53 12.31 3.73 7.88
N PRO A 54 11.05 3.26 7.90
CA PRO A 54 10.63 2.11 7.10
C PRO A 54 10.58 2.37 5.59
N TYR A 55 10.68 3.63 5.14
CA TYR A 55 10.46 4.04 3.75
C TYR A 55 11.50 5.04 3.24
N GLY A 56 11.59 5.19 1.92
CA GLY A 56 12.46 6.19 1.29
C GLY A 56 11.92 7.62 1.41
N LEU A 57 12.77 8.61 1.18
CA LEU A 57 12.42 10.04 1.30
C LEU A 57 11.21 10.46 0.48
N ILE A 58 11.05 9.91 -0.73
CA ILE A 58 9.91 10.19 -1.62
C ILE A 58 8.58 9.89 -0.93
N TRP A 59 8.51 8.77 -0.18
CA TRP A 59 7.32 8.41 0.56
C TRP A 59 6.96 9.46 1.60
N TYR A 60 7.96 9.99 2.31
CA TYR A 60 7.75 11.04 3.30
C TYR A 60 7.31 12.36 2.66
N VAL A 61 7.85 12.72 1.50
CA VAL A 61 7.46 13.95 0.77
C VAL A 61 5.95 13.96 0.47
N ILE A 62 5.37 12.80 0.16
CA ILE A 62 3.93 12.67 -0.09
C ILE A 62 3.14 12.63 1.22
N ASN A 63 3.57 11.82 2.19
CA ASN A 63 2.73 11.52 3.37
C ASN A 63 2.82 12.55 4.49
N VAL A 64 3.95 13.26 4.65
CA VAL A 64 4.13 14.28 5.69
C VAL A 64 3.13 15.44 5.56
N PRO A 65 2.93 16.04 4.37
CA PRO A 65 1.93 17.09 4.19
C PRO A 65 0.51 16.62 4.56
N ILE A 66 0.14 15.42 4.12
CA ILE A 66 -1.19 14.84 4.35
C ILE A 66 -1.43 14.61 5.84
N VAL A 67 -0.49 13.95 6.53
CA VAL A 67 -0.64 13.64 7.95
C VAL A 67 -0.63 14.92 8.81
N ARG A 68 0.14 15.93 8.40
CA ARG A 68 0.18 17.24 9.07
C ARG A 68 -1.14 17.98 8.93
N ALA A 69 -1.77 17.92 7.75
CA ALA A 69 -3.09 18.52 7.52
C ALA A 69 -4.16 17.95 8.45
N VAL A 70 -4.05 16.67 8.82
CA VAL A 70 -4.97 15.99 9.75
C VAL A 70 -4.46 15.89 11.19
N ARG A 71 -3.49 16.74 11.56
CA ARG A 71 -2.92 16.84 12.92
C ARG A 71 -2.44 15.49 13.48
N TYR A 72 -1.82 14.66 12.65
CA TYR A 72 -1.29 13.35 13.01
C TYR A 72 -2.32 12.35 13.55
N SER A 73 -3.61 12.54 13.25
CA SER A 73 -4.63 11.54 13.52
C SER A 73 -4.55 10.41 12.49
N GLY A 74 -4.14 9.22 12.91
CA GLY A 74 -4.00 8.06 12.03
C GLY A 74 -5.31 7.69 11.32
N ARG A 75 -6.45 7.81 12.01
CA ARG A 75 -7.77 7.55 11.41
C ARG A 75 -8.09 8.54 10.29
N LEU A 76 -7.97 9.85 10.59
CA LEU A 76 -8.24 10.90 9.62
C LEU A 76 -7.26 10.83 8.44
N TRP A 77 -6.01 10.46 8.70
CA TRP A 77 -5.01 10.25 7.66
C TRP A 77 -5.46 9.17 6.67
N ILE A 78 -5.85 7.99 7.15
CA ILE A 78 -6.36 6.91 6.29
C ILE A 78 -7.63 7.34 5.54
N THR A 79 -8.52 8.10 6.19
CA THR A 79 -9.70 8.68 5.54
C THR A 79 -9.31 9.61 4.38
N VAL A 80 -8.35 10.51 4.58
CA VAL A 80 -7.88 11.40 3.52
C VAL A 80 -7.20 10.62 2.40
N LEU A 81 -6.40 9.60 2.72
CA LEU A 81 -5.84 8.71 1.70
C LEU A 81 -6.96 8.05 0.86
N ALA A 82 -8.03 7.58 1.50
CA ALA A 82 -9.17 6.99 0.80
C ALA A 82 -9.88 7.97 -0.15
N LEU A 83 -9.98 9.24 0.24
CA LEU A 83 -10.59 10.29 -0.58
C LEU A 83 -9.70 10.68 -1.75
N ILE A 84 -8.40 10.81 -1.54
CA ILE A 84 -7.43 11.07 -2.61
C ILE A 84 -7.43 9.89 -3.61
N ASP A 85 -7.57 8.65 -3.13
CA ASP A 85 -7.57 7.46 -3.97
C ASP A 85 -8.71 7.42 -5.01
N ILE A 86 -9.79 8.19 -4.81
CA ILE A 86 -10.86 8.36 -5.80
C ILE A 86 -10.31 8.86 -7.13
N VAL A 87 -9.37 9.82 -7.07
CA VAL A 87 -8.75 10.41 -8.27
C VAL A 87 -7.92 9.35 -9.00
N PHE A 88 -7.21 8.51 -8.26
CA PHE A 88 -6.39 7.43 -8.83
C PHE A 88 -7.24 6.28 -9.38
N LEU A 89 -8.39 5.97 -8.77
CA LEU A 89 -9.36 5.02 -9.31
C LEU A 89 -9.94 5.51 -10.64
N TRP A 90 -10.34 6.78 -10.70
CA TRP A 90 -10.78 7.41 -11.94
C TRP A 90 -9.69 7.37 -13.01
N TYR A 91 -8.47 7.78 -12.64
CA TYR A 91 -7.32 7.81 -13.53
C TYR A 91 -6.97 6.41 -14.08
N ALA A 92 -6.97 5.40 -13.21
CA ALA A 92 -6.70 4.02 -13.63
C ALA A 92 -7.73 3.53 -14.66
N ASN A 93 -9.02 3.82 -14.46
CA ASN A 93 -10.03 3.45 -15.46
C ASN A 93 -9.85 4.19 -16.79
N GLU A 94 -9.62 5.50 -16.74
CA GLU A 94 -9.60 6.33 -17.94
C GLU A 94 -8.34 6.11 -18.80
N PHE A 95 -7.19 5.86 -18.18
CA PHE A 95 -5.89 5.83 -18.87
C PHE A 95 -5.20 4.47 -18.91
N LEU A 96 -5.53 3.55 -18.01
CA LEU A 96 -4.91 2.22 -17.93
C LEU A 96 -5.88 1.07 -18.30
N GLY A 97 -7.15 1.39 -18.53
CA GLY A 97 -8.16 0.43 -18.95
C GLY A 97 -8.75 -0.41 -17.81
N LEU A 98 -9.77 -1.20 -18.17
CA LEU A 98 -10.63 -1.88 -17.21
C LEU A 98 -9.90 -2.97 -16.40
N ALA A 99 -8.98 -3.71 -17.01
CA ALA A 99 -8.25 -4.80 -16.34
C ALA A 99 -7.40 -4.27 -15.17
N ILE A 100 -6.64 -3.20 -15.43
CA ILE A 100 -5.82 -2.53 -14.42
C ILE A 100 -6.69 -1.84 -13.38
N PHE A 101 -7.79 -1.21 -13.80
CA PHE A 101 -8.75 -0.63 -12.87
C PHE A 101 -9.28 -1.67 -11.86
N LEU A 102 -9.67 -2.86 -12.31
CA LEU A 102 -10.14 -3.94 -11.43
C LEU A 102 -9.03 -4.47 -10.51
N ALA A 103 -7.82 -4.67 -11.05
CA ALA A 103 -6.66 -5.05 -10.25
C ALA A 103 -6.35 -3.99 -9.19
N TYR A 104 -6.45 -2.71 -9.55
CA TYR A 104 -6.22 -1.58 -8.68
C TYR A 104 -7.30 -1.45 -7.59
N ILE A 105 -8.58 -1.69 -7.91
CA ILE A 105 -9.64 -1.79 -6.90
C ILE A 105 -9.26 -2.82 -5.85
N LEU A 106 -8.86 -4.01 -6.25
CA LEU A 106 -8.62 -5.12 -5.33
C LEU A 106 -7.35 -4.89 -4.49
N ILE A 107 -6.22 -4.61 -5.16
CA ILE A 107 -4.92 -4.37 -4.52
C ILE A 107 -4.96 -3.08 -3.69
N GLY A 108 -5.44 -1.98 -4.27
CA GLY A 108 -5.54 -0.68 -3.64
C GLY A 108 -6.46 -0.69 -2.42
N THR A 109 -7.61 -1.38 -2.49
CA THR A 109 -8.50 -1.53 -1.32
C THR A 109 -7.82 -2.33 -0.22
N PHE A 110 -7.23 -3.49 -0.56
CA PHE A 110 -6.58 -4.33 0.44
C PHE A 110 -5.46 -3.55 1.15
N GLN A 111 -4.61 -2.87 0.38
CA GLN A 111 -3.51 -2.09 0.94
C GLN A 111 -4.01 -0.88 1.72
N LEU A 112 -4.99 -0.12 1.24
CA LEU A 112 -5.55 1.01 2.00
C LEU A 112 -6.10 0.56 3.37
N LEU A 113 -6.77 -0.59 3.43
CA LEU A 113 -7.41 -1.06 4.67
C LEU A 113 -6.46 -1.80 5.63
N ARG A 114 -5.33 -2.33 5.14
CA ARG A 114 -4.39 -3.17 5.93
C ARG A 114 -2.99 -2.57 6.09
N ALA A 115 -2.52 -1.84 5.09
CA ALA A 115 -1.21 -1.23 4.99
C ALA A 115 -1.30 0.16 4.32
N PRO A 116 -2.06 1.12 4.91
CA PRO A 116 -2.42 2.39 4.26
C PRO A 116 -1.22 3.23 3.83
N TRP A 117 -0.07 3.07 4.47
CA TRP A 117 1.18 3.68 4.05
C TRP A 117 1.56 3.33 2.60
N ASN A 118 1.15 2.16 2.08
CA ASN A 118 1.40 1.78 0.69
C ASN A 118 0.50 2.52 -0.32
N ALA A 119 -0.57 3.22 0.10
CA ALA A 119 -1.48 3.91 -0.81
C ALA A 119 -0.75 4.94 -1.69
N SER A 120 0.15 5.73 -1.09
CA SER A 120 0.99 6.67 -1.85
C SER A 120 1.91 6.00 -2.88
N ILE A 121 2.35 4.76 -2.63
CA ILE A 121 3.22 4.01 -3.55
C ILE A 121 2.40 3.46 -4.72
N ASN A 122 1.20 2.95 -4.41
CA ASN A 122 0.19 2.60 -5.41
C ASN A 122 -0.11 3.77 -6.36
N TRP A 123 -0.26 4.98 -5.83
CA TRP A 123 -0.48 6.18 -6.63
C TRP A 123 0.67 6.45 -7.60
N LEU A 124 1.92 6.33 -7.15
CA LEU A 124 3.09 6.43 -8.03
C LEU A 124 3.03 5.39 -9.14
N ILE A 125 2.66 4.14 -8.84
CA ILE A 125 2.51 3.10 -9.87
C ILE A 125 1.42 3.47 -10.88
N ILE A 126 0.27 3.98 -10.43
CA ILE A 126 -0.85 4.33 -11.33
C ILE A 126 -0.56 5.58 -12.17
N LEU A 127 0.30 6.50 -11.71
CA LEU A 127 0.67 7.71 -12.45
C LEU A 127 1.58 7.48 -13.65
N THR A 128 1.96 6.24 -13.93
CA THR A 128 2.94 5.95 -14.97
C THR A 128 2.60 6.49 -16.36
N PRO A 129 1.33 6.52 -16.84
CA PRO A 129 1.02 7.14 -18.13
C PRO A 129 1.35 8.65 -18.19
N VAL A 130 1.47 9.35 -17.05
CA VAL A 130 1.99 10.72 -17.01
C VAL A 130 3.49 10.75 -17.28
N SER A 131 4.23 9.82 -16.66
CA SER A 131 5.67 9.66 -16.87
C SER A 131 6.15 8.30 -16.38
N TRP A 132 6.94 7.61 -17.19
CA TRP A 132 7.57 6.34 -16.83
C TRP A 132 8.43 6.44 -15.55
N ILE A 133 8.93 7.63 -15.22
CA ILE A 133 9.72 7.90 -14.02
C ILE A 133 8.97 7.49 -12.75
N PHE A 134 7.63 7.57 -12.73
CA PHE A 134 6.85 7.18 -11.56
C PHE A 134 6.98 5.68 -11.22
N LEU A 135 7.23 4.80 -12.20
CA LEU A 135 7.56 3.39 -11.93
C LEU A 135 8.93 3.22 -11.28
N LEU A 136 9.89 4.12 -11.52
CA LEU A 136 11.16 4.11 -10.79
C LEU A 136 10.99 4.69 -9.39
N LEU A 137 10.19 5.74 -9.25
CA LEU A 137 9.96 6.39 -7.96
C LEU A 137 9.19 5.47 -6.99
N ALA A 138 8.32 4.57 -7.46
CA ALA A 138 7.57 3.68 -6.58
C ALA A 138 8.46 2.71 -5.76
N PRO A 139 9.42 1.96 -6.34
CA PRO A 139 10.43 1.23 -5.59
C PRO A 139 11.27 2.13 -4.69
N ILE A 140 11.73 3.29 -5.18
CA ILE A 140 12.55 4.21 -4.36
C ILE A 140 11.75 4.76 -3.18
N ALA A 141 10.44 4.95 -3.30
CA ALA A 141 9.58 5.34 -2.19
C ALA A 141 9.40 4.18 -1.19
N LYS A 142 9.37 2.94 -1.67
CA LYS A 142 9.22 1.76 -0.82
C LYS A 142 10.50 1.43 -0.05
N PHE A 143 11.64 1.51 -0.70
CA PHE A 143 12.93 1.17 -0.12
C PHE A 143 13.60 2.40 0.47
N PRO A 144 14.47 2.26 1.50
CA PRO A 144 15.22 3.37 2.10
C PRO A 144 16.31 3.96 1.16
N VAL A 145 16.09 3.96 -0.15
CA VAL A 145 17.03 4.46 -1.16
C VAL A 145 17.10 5.99 -1.05
N GLY A 146 18.32 6.52 -0.91
CA GLY A 146 18.57 7.96 -0.72
C GLY A 146 18.60 8.43 0.73
N LEU A 147 18.44 7.54 1.72
CA LEU A 147 18.75 7.85 3.11
C LEU A 147 20.26 7.77 3.37
N PRO A 148 20.81 8.53 4.33
CA PRO A 148 22.21 8.42 4.72
C PRO A 148 22.58 6.98 5.06
N VAL A 149 23.75 6.52 4.61
CA VAL A 149 24.22 5.13 4.78
C VAL A 149 24.21 4.68 6.24
N GLN A 150 24.41 5.61 7.19
CA GLN A 150 24.35 5.30 8.63
C GLN A 150 22.98 4.77 9.08
N VAL A 151 21.89 5.20 8.43
CA VAL A 151 20.50 4.81 8.75
C VAL A 151 20.15 3.43 8.17
N TRP A 152 20.94 2.93 7.20
CA TRP A 152 20.69 1.64 6.53
C TRP A 152 20.76 0.45 7.49
N ARG A 153 21.75 0.42 8.39
CA ARG A 153 21.92 -0.66 9.39
C ARG A 153 20.74 -0.80 10.35
N TYR A 154 20.07 0.30 10.66
CA TYR A 154 18.92 0.29 11.57
C TYR A 154 17.61 0.02 10.83
N THR A 155 17.51 0.48 9.59
CA THR A 155 16.38 0.16 8.71
C THR A 155 16.36 -1.31 8.30
N GLU A 156 17.49 -1.99 8.12
CA GLU A 156 17.53 -3.46 7.92
C GLU A 156 16.80 -4.25 9.02
N ARG A 157 16.85 -3.79 10.29
CA ARG A 157 16.12 -4.42 11.40
C ARG A 157 14.61 -4.11 11.36
N ALA A 158 14.24 -2.90 10.98
CA ALA A 158 12.84 -2.50 10.80
C ALA A 158 12.20 -3.13 9.54
N VAL A 159 13.01 -3.34 8.50
CA VAL A 159 12.72 -4.11 7.29
C VAL A 159 12.26 -5.51 7.73
N GLY A 160 13.00 -6.22 8.58
CA GLY A 160 12.59 -7.54 9.09
C GLY A 160 11.24 -7.59 9.84
N HIS A 161 10.86 -6.54 10.59
CA HIS A 161 9.62 -6.51 11.37
C HIS A 161 8.37 -6.07 10.59
N GLN A 162 8.52 -5.36 9.46
CA GLN A 162 7.40 -4.91 8.60
C GLN A 162 7.20 -5.77 7.34
N HIS A 163 7.98 -6.84 7.16
CA HIS A 163 7.91 -7.78 6.03
C HIS A 163 6.72 -8.74 6.13
N ASN A 164 5.50 -8.21 6.02
CA ASN A 164 4.43 -9.04 5.50
C ASN A 164 4.62 -9.13 3.98
N TYR A 165 5.15 -10.28 3.53
CA TYR A 165 5.39 -10.57 2.11
C TYR A 165 4.15 -10.32 1.24
N ILE A 166 2.95 -10.40 1.83
CA ILE A 166 1.69 -10.08 1.16
C ILE A 166 1.68 -8.61 0.70
N TYR A 167 2.09 -7.66 1.54
CA TYR A 167 2.02 -6.24 1.22
C TYR A 167 3.04 -5.85 0.14
N PHE A 168 4.25 -6.41 0.22
CA PHE A 168 5.27 -6.23 -0.80
C PHE A 168 4.91 -6.92 -2.12
N GLY A 169 4.43 -8.16 -2.04
CA GLY A 169 3.99 -8.92 -3.20
C GLY A 169 2.88 -8.19 -3.95
N LEU A 170 1.88 -7.65 -3.26
CA LEU A 170 0.78 -6.92 -3.91
C LEU A 170 1.28 -5.62 -4.59
N LEU A 171 2.23 -4.90 -3.98
CA LEU A 171 2.86 -3.74 -4.62
C LEU A 171 3.63 -4.15 -5.88
N GLY A 172 4.46 -5.20 -5.79
CA GLY A 172 5.21 -5.72 -6.92
C GLY A 172 4.30 -6.25 -8.03
N THR A 173 3.18 -6.88 -7.66
CA THR A 173 2.14 -7.35 -8.60
C THR A 173 1.55 -6.19 -9.37
N LEU A 174 1.10 -5.13 -8.68
CA LEU A 174 0.54 -3.95 -9.34
C LEU A 174 1.60 -3.27 -10.22
N TRP A 175 2.84 -3.14 -9.74
CA TRP A 175 3.95 -2.58 -10.49
C TRP A 175 4.21 -3.38 -11.78
N LEU A 176 4.24 -4.71 -11.71
CA LEU A 176 4.44 -5.58 -12.89
C LEU A 176 3.28 -5.49 -13.88
N ILE A 177 2.04 -5.42 -13.40
CA ILE A 177 0.86 -5.25 -14.26
C ILE A 177 0.97 -3.94 -15.05
N VAL A 178 1.23 -2.81 -14.37
CA VAL A 178 1.31 -1.50 -15.02
C VAL A 178 2.57 -1.36 -15.89
N PHE A 179 3.71 -1.91 -15.44
CA PHE A 179 4.91 -1.99 -16.27
C PHE A 179 4.65 -2.78 -17.56
N ASN A 180 3.96 -3.92 -17.46
CA ASN A 180 3.64 -4.72 -18.62
C ASN A 180 2.72 -4.01 -19.60
N HIS A 181 1.72 -3.29 -19.11
CA HIS A 181 0.80 -2.50 -19.93
C HIS A 181 1.51 -1.43 -20.78
N LEU A 182 2.62 -0.87 -20.29
CA LEU A 182 3.37 0.16 -21.01
C LEU A 182 4.40 -0.39 -22.00
N TYR A 183 5.01 -1.53 -21.68
CA TYR A 183 6.19 -2.02 -22.41
C TYR A 183 5.98 -3.32 -23.19
N PHE A 184 4.86 -4.03 -23.00
CA PHE A 184 4.56 -5.30 -23.66
C PHE A 184 3.23 -5.28 -24.41
N LEU A 185 2.99 -6.32 -25.22
CA LEU A 185 1.79 -6.48 -26.04
C LEU A 185 0.51 -6.58 -25.17
N PRO A 186 -0.58 -5.85 -25.51
CA PRO A 186 -1.86 -5.89 -24.78
C PRO A 186 -2.44 -7.29 -24.58
N ALA A 187 -2.13 -8.23 -25.50
CA ALA A 187 -2.59 -9.62 -25.41
C ALA A 187 -2.01 -10.37 -24.19
N MET A 188 -0.83 -9.99 -23.70
CA MET A 188 -0.19 -10.59 -22.53
C MET A 188 -0.72 -10.00 -21.21
N GLU A 189 -1.28 -8.79 -21.24
CA GLU A 189 -1.76 -8.08 -20.05
C GLU A 189 -2.85 -8.86 -19.32
N ASN A 190 -3.91 -9.26 -20.04
CA ASN A 190 -5.01 -10.01 -19.46
C ASN A 190 -4.56 -11.35 -18.87
N VAL A 191 -3.62 -12.03 -19.53
CA VAL A 191 -3.07 -13.31 -19.06
C VAL A 191 -2.27 -13.11 -17.77
N ILE A 192 -1.48 -12.05 -17.66
CA ILE A 192 -0.69 -11.73 -16.47
C ILE A 192 -1.61 -11.34 -15.32
N VAL A 193 -2.61 -10.47 -15.56
CA VAL A 193 -3.59 -10.07 -14.53
C VAL A 193 -4.34 -11.29 -14.00
N VAL A 194 -4.83 -12.16 -14.89
CA VAL A 194 -5.55 -13.38 -14.51
C VAL A 194 -4.62 -14.36 -13.78
N GLY A 195 -3.42 -14.61 -14.29
CA GLY A 195 -2.45 -15.53 -13.69
C GLY A 195 -2.01 -15.08 -12.29
N LEU A 196 -1.71 -13.80 -12.12
CA LEU A 196 -1.39 -13.23 -10.80
C LEU A 196 -2.61 -13.26 -9.87
N GLY A 197 -3.81 -12.99 -10.39
CA GLY A 197 -5.06 -13.11 -9.65
C GLY A 197 -5.28 -14.53 -9.08
N ILE A 198 -5.06 -15.55 -9.90
CA ILE A 198 -5.13 -16.96 -9.49
C ILE A 198 -4.10 -17.25 -8.40
N ALA A 199 -2.83 -16.84 -8.59
CA ALA A 199 -1.77 -17.04 -7.60
C ALA A 199 -2.12 -16.40 -6.25
N TRP A 200 -2.61 -15.16 -6.24
CA TRP A 200 -3.08 -14.50 -5.02
C TRP A 200 -4.28 -15.19 -4.39
N GLY A 201 -5.21 -15.70 -5.20
CA GLY A 201 -6.33 -16.51 -4.73
C GLY A 201 -5.86 -17.71 -3.89
N PHE A 202 -4.87 -18.45 -4.38
CA PHE A 202 -4.27 -19.57 -3.65
C PHE A 202 -3.54 -19.12 -2.38
N ILE A 203 -2.75 -18.05 -2.43
CA ILE A 203 -2.01 -17.53 -1.27
C ILE A 203 -2.98 -17.08 -0.17
N PHE A 204 -4.03 -16.34 -0.53
CA PHE A 204 -5.04 -15.89 0.44
C PHE A 204 -5.87 -17.05 0.99
N GLY A 205 -6.23 -18.03 0.14
CA GLY A 205 -6.91 -19.24 0.57
C GLY A 205 -6.08 -20.05 1.57
N TYR A 206 -4.81 -20.29 1.26
CA TYR A 206 -3.88 -21.00 2.13
C TYR A 206 -3.70 -20.28 3.47
N THR A 207 -3.40 -18.98 3.46
CA THR A 207 -3.19 -18.20 4.69
C THR A 207 -4.44 -18.10 5.55
N TYR A 208 -5.63 -18.08 4.94
CA TYR A 208 -6.90 -18.14 5.66
C TYR A 208 -7.08 -19.50 6.37
N LEU A 209 -6.87 -20.60 5.65
CA LEU A 209 -6.97 -21.96 6.22
C LEU A 209 -5.94 -22.18 7.34
N GLU A 210 -4.69 -21.75 7.13
CA GLU A 210 -3.63 -21.84 8.12
C GLU A 210 -3.99 -21.09 9.42
N ARG A 211 -4.50 -19.86 9.30
CA ARG A 211 -4.96 -19.07 10.45
C ARG A 211 -6.14 -19.73 11.18
N ARG A 212 -7.07 -20.32 10.44
CA ARG A 212 -8.20 -21.06 11.02
C ARG A 212 -7.73 -22.29 11.79
N ALA A 213 -6.80 -23.06 11.23
CA ALA A 213 -6.21 -24.24 11.87
C ALA A 213 -5.42 -23.86 13.15
N LYS A 214 -4.63 -22.77 13.11
CA LYS A 214 -3.90 -22.28 14.29
C LYS A 214 -4.85 -21.85 15.42
N ARG A 215 -5.95 -21.17 15.09
CA ARG A 215 -6.97 -20.79 16.09
C ARG A 215 -7.62 -22.01 16.74
N GLN A 216 -7.99 -23.02 15.94
CA GLN A 216 -8.55 -24.28 16.44
C GLN A 216 -7.57 -25.02 17.37
N LYS A 217 -6.27 -25.06 17.04
CA LYS A 217 -5.24 -25.63 17.90
C LYS A 217 -5.00 -24.85 19.20
N SER A 218 -5.20 -23.52 19.19
CA SER A 218 -5.07 -22.71 20.41
C SER A 218 -6.24 -22.89 21.37
N THR A 219 -7.44 -23.15 20.86
CA THR A 219 -8.65 -23.42 21.67
C THR A 219 -8.68 -24.83 22.25
N THR A 220 -7.87 -25.76 21.73
CA THR A 220 -7.78 -27.14 22.24
C THR A 220 -6.60 -27.38 23.18
N LYS A 221 -5.74 -26.39 23.44
CA LYS A 221 -4.74 -26.49 24.52
C LYS A 221 -5.42 -26.24 25.86
N PRO A 222 -5.47 -27.22 26.78
CA PRO A 222 -5.99 -27.00 28.12
C PRO A 222 -5.09 -25.99 28.85
N SER A 223 -5.73 -25.05 29.56
CA SER A 223 -5.06 -24.17 30.51
C SER A 223 -4.53 -25.01 31.66
N THR A 224 -3.25 -25.37 31.59
CA THR A 224 -2.43 -25.78 32.74
C THR A 224 -2.02 -24.56 33.55
#